data_AF-A0A1Q3HSY8-F1
#
_entry.id   AF-A0A1Q3HSY8-F1
#
_cell.length_a   1.000
_cell.length_b   1.000
_cell.length_c   1.000
_cell.angle_alpha   90.00
_cell.angle_beta   90.00
_cell.angle_gamma   90.00
#
_symmetry.space_group_name_H-M   'P 1'
#
loop_
_entity.id
_entity.type
_entity.pdbx_description
1 polymer ?
#
loop_
_entity_poly.entity_id
_entity_poly.type
_entity_poly.pdbx_seq_one_letter_code
_entity_poly.pdbx_strand_id
1 'polypeptide(L)'
;MTVAARSEDDLRRFRAFCDAASVKCIFIELGRGAEPFQPMTASYHHGTLPHALEEARAMARALAAEGFDVKRLKLEALGKNRDIPEDDATARAQPANYFEFHVKVLLPSGLTDLDTLRARCESHGAHLSRNARKVREDGASERFVTLRVYGLGRANAEARFSALLEDLAATGLKLTQRMREWTVYDSNRGLDRGWLGDVT
;
A
#
# COMPACT_ATOMS: atom_id res chain seq x y z
N MET A 1 2.99 -6.11 7.09
CA MET A 1 3.78 -5.52 8.20
C MET A 1 4.90 -4.67 7.66
N THR A 2 5.31 -3.65 8.41
CA THR A 2 6.44 -2.76 8.11
C THR A 2 7.50 -2.87 9.19
N VAL A 3 8.79 -2.94 8.82
CA VAL A 3 9.93 -2.96 9.74
C VAL A 3 10.83 -1.75 9.51
N ALA A 4 11.60 -1.36 10.53
CA ALA A 4 12.74 -0.48 10.31
C ALA A 4 13.93 -1.29 9.75
N ALA A 5 14.52 -0.78 8.68
CA ALA A 5 15.83 -1.21 8.20
C ALA A 5 16.70 0.04 8.03
N ARG A 6 17.89 0.04 8.63
CA ARG A 6 18.78 1.22 8.69
C ARG A 6 20.08 1.01 7.91
N SER A 7 20.26 -0.18 7.35
CA SER A 7 21.45 -0.57 6.62
C SER A 7 21.13 -1.58 5.52
N GLU A 8 22.06 -1.75 4.58
CA GLU A 8 22.00 -2.82 3.58
C GLU A 8 22.00 -4.23 4.22
N ASP A 9 22.68 -4.38 5.37
CA ASP A 9 22.65 -5.64 6.12
C ASP A 9 21.24 -5.96 6.65
N ASP A 10 20.54 -4.97 7.19
CA ASP A 10 19.15 -5.14 7.64
C ASP A 10 18.25 -5.54 6.48
N LEU A 11 18.43 -4.94 5.30
CA LEU A 11 17.65 -5.28 4.10
C LEU A 11 17.94 -6.71 3.62
N ARG A 12 19.21 -7.12 3.64
CA ARG A 12 19.63 -8.50 3.32
C ARG A 12 19.02 -9.50 4.30
N ARG A 13 19.11 -9.24 5.59
CA ARG A 13 18.50 -10.08 6.65
C ARG A 13 16.98 -10.13 6.51
N PHE A 14 16.34 -9.01 6.19
CA PHE A 14 14.89 -8.94 6.02
C PHE A 14 14.42 -9.74 4.80
N ARG A 15 15.18 -9.66 3.69
CA ARG A 15 14.95 -10.46 2.49
C ARG A 15 15.05 -11.95 2.81
N ALA A 16 16.12 -12.36 3.50
CA ALA A 16 16.34 -13.75 3.91
C ALA A 16 15.22 -14.26 4.84
N PHE A 17 14.79 -13.46 5.82
CA PHE A 17 13.65 -13.79 6.66
C PHE A 17 12.38 -14.02 5.84
N CYS A 18 12.07 -13.10 4.92
CA CYS A 18 10.86 -13.21 4.12
C CYS A 18 10.88 -14.43 3.20
N ASP A 19 12.03 -14.77 2.65
CA ASP A 19 12.20 -15.94 1.79
C ASP A 19 12.05 -17.24 2.60
N ALA A 20 12.67 -17.32 3.79
CA ALA A 20 12.54 -18.46 4.70
C ALA A 20 11.10 -18.66 5.18
N ALA A 21 10.40 -17.57 5.49
CA ALA A 21 8.99 -17.60 5.91
C ALA A 21 8.00 -17.71 4.73
N SER A 22 8.49 -17.77 3.49
CA SER A 22 7.65 -17.83 2.27
C SER A 22 6.62 -16.70 2.17
N VAL A 23 7.00 -15.50 2.59
CA VAL A 23 6.17 -14.29 2.54
C VAL A 23 6.73 -13.29 1.54
N LYS A 24 5.88 -12.38 1.05
CA LYS A 24 6.33 -11.32 0.15
C LYS A 24 7.32 -10.43 0.90
N CYS A 25 8.39 -9.98 0.24
CA CYS A 25 9.13 -8.79 0.69
C CYS A 25 9.12 -7.71 -0.38
N ILE A 26 8.85 -6.50 0.09
CA ILE A 26 8.38 -5.35 -0.67
C ILE A 26 9.18 -4.14 -0.19
N PHE A 27 9.83 -3.48 -1.14
CA PHE A 27 10.50 -2.20 -0.93
C PHE A 27 9.82 -1.17 -1.82
N ILE A 28 9.03 -0.30 -1.21
CA ILE A 28 8.38 0.82 -1.87
C ILE A 28 8.70 2.07 -1.06
N GLU A 29 9.07 3.13 -1.77
CA GLU A 29 9.32 4.43 -1.19
C GLU A 29 8.15 5.36 -1.50
N LEU A 30 7.62 5.99 -0.47
CA LEU A 30 6.62 7.03 -0.60
C LEU A 30 7.24 8.24 -1.30
N GLY A 31 6.43 8.99 -2.05
CA GLY A 31 6.87 10.19 -2.74
C GLY A 31 7.32 11.32 -1.80
N ARG A 32 6.83 11.31 -0.55
CA ARG A 32 7.11 12.28 0.52
C ARG A 32 6.73 11.67 1.88
N GLY A 33 7.00 12.41 2.96
CA GLY A 33 6.63 12.05 4.33
C GLY A 33 7.85 11.90 5.23
N ALA A 34 7.61 11.79 6.54
CA ALA A 34 8.68 11.67 7.53
C ALA A 34 9.43 10.33 7.45
N GLU A 35 8.73 9.26 7.08
CA GLU A 35 9.27 7.90 6.96
C GLU A 35 8.98 7.35 5.56
N PRO A 36 9.65 7.86 4.50
CA PRO A 36 9.31 7.52 3.12
C PRO A 36 9.76 6.11 2.73
N PHE A 37 10.82 5.57 3.33
CA PHE A 37 11.29 4.22 3.05
C PHE A 37 10.71 3.24 4.06
N GLN A 38 9.81 2.36 3.60
CA GLN A 38 9.06 1.44 4.45
C GLN A 38 9.22 -0.01 3.95
N PRO A 39 10.27 -0.73 4.37
CA PRO A 39 10.40 -2.17 4.12
C PRO A 39 9.20 -2.94 4.67
N MET A 40 8.57 -3.73 3.81
CA MET A 40 7.33 -4.42 4.14
C MET A 40 7.36 -5.89 3.78
N THR A 41 6.65 -6.68 4.58
CA THR A 41 6.26 -8.05 4.27
C THR A 41 4.74 -8.22 4.26
N ALA A 42 4.24 -9.17 3.48
CA ALA A 42 2.82 -9.47 3.38
C ALA A 42 2.55 -10.95 3.12
N SER A 43 1.46 -11.44 3.70
CA SER A 43 0.92 -12.79 3.61
C SER A 43 -0.60 -12.73 3.50
N TYR A 44 -1.23 -13.81 3.02
CA TYR A 44 -2.67 -13.96 3.01
C TYR A 44 -3.12 -14.80 4.20
N HIS A 45 -4.26 -14.43 4.76
CA HIS A 45 -4.86 -15.06 5.93
C HIS A 45 -6.33 -15.33 5.66
N HIS A 46 -6.87 -16.39 6.26
CA HIS A 46 -8.26 -16.80 6.08
C HIS A 46 -8.97 -16.98 7.42
N GLY A 47 -10.28 -16.72 7.44
CA GLY A 47 -11.11 -16.84 8.64
C GLY A 47 -11.51 -15.49 9.19
N THR A 48 -11.63 -15.40 10.51
CA THR A 48 -12.14 -14.21 11.20
C THR A 48 -11.03 -13.18 11.44
N LEU A 49 -11.40 -11.92 11.65
CA LEU A 49 -10.46 -10.85 11.98
C LEU A 49 -9.59 -11.19 13.23
N PRO A 50 -10.14 -11.70 14.34
CA PRO A 50 -9.31 -12.12 15.48
C PRO A 50 -8.27 -13.19 15.13
N HIS A 51 -8.61 -14.15 14.27
CA HIS A 51 -7.68 -15.19 13.85
C HIS A 51 -6.54 -14.61 13.01
N ALA A 52 -6.87 -13.83 11.98
CA ALA A 52 -5.88 -13.17 11.14
C ALA A 52 -4.97 -12.21 11.95
N LEU A 53 -5.51 -11.57 12.98
CA LEU A 53 -4.74 -10.71 13.87
C LEU A 53 -3.75 -11.50 14.73
N GLU A 54 -4.10 -12.69 15.21
CA GLU A 54 -3.15 -13.53 15.94
C GLU A 54 -2.04 -14.05 15.03
N GLU A 55 -2.37 -14.48 13.80
CA GLU A 55 -1.35 -14.89 12.82
C GLU A 55 -0.40 -13.74 12.48
N ALA A 56 -0.92 -12.54 12.26
CA ALA A 56 -0.10 -11.35 12.00
C ALA A 56 0.76 -10.96 13.22
N ARG A 57 0.25 -11.12 14.45
CA ARG A 57 1.02 -10.91 15.68
C ARG A 57 2.11 -11.96 15.87
N ALA A 58 1.86 -13.22 15.51
CA ALA A 58 2.87 -14.26 15.52
C ALA A 58 4.03 -13.92 14.57
N MET A 59 3.71 -13.41 13.37
CA MET A 59 4.73 -12.92 12.44
C MET A 59 5.50 -11.70 12.98
N ALA A 60 4.82 -10.79 13.69
CA ALA A 60 5.49 -9.69 14.40
C ALA A 60 6.48 -10.15 15.46
N ARG A 61 6.11 -11.18 16.24
CA ARG A 61 7.03 -11.79 17.21
C ARG A 61 8.21 -12.47 16.52
N ALA A 62 7.99 -13.15 15.40
CA ALA A 62 9.05 -13.80 14.63
C ALA A 62 10.05 -12.77 14.06
N LEU A 63 9.57 -11.67 13.47
CA LEU A 63 10.43 -10.58 13.01
C LEU A 63 11.21 -9.93 14.15
N ALA A 64 10.56 -9.72 15.30
CA ALA A 64 11.22 -9.16 16.48
C ALA A 64 12.31 -10.09 17.05
N ALA A 65 12.10 -11.41 17.01
CA ALA A 65 13.11 -12.39 17.42
C ALA A 65 14.36 -12.36 16.53
N GLU A 66 14.21 -11.99 15.26
CA GLU A 66 15.32 -11.73 14.33
C GLU A 66 15.95 -10.33 14.50
N GLY A 67 15.50 -9.56 15.49
CA GLY A 67 16.03 -8.23 15.82
C GLY A 67 15.42 -7.08 15.02
N PHE A 68 14.33 -7.30 14.26
CA PHE A 68 13.64 -6.21 13.56
C PHE A 68 12.69 -5.44 14.49
N ASP A 69 12.75 -4.11 14.40
CA ASP A 69 11.75 -3.23 14.99
C ASP A 69 10.53 -3.15 14.06
N VAL A 70 9.43 -3.79 14.47
CA VAL A 70 8.16 -3.81 13.73
C VAL A 70 7.43 -2.48 13.94
N LYS A 71 7.45 -1.63 12.91
CA LYS A 71 6.88 -0.27 12.95
C LYS A 71 5.37 -0.23 12.75
N ARG A 72 4.81 -1.21 12.02
CA ARG A 72 3.38 -1.25 11.69
C ARG A 72 2.90 -2.67 11.37
N LEU A 73 1.75 -3.02 11.91
CA LEU A 73 0.92 -4.16 11.49
C LEU A 73 -0.34 -3.59 10.84
N LYS A 74 -0.62 -4.03 9.60
CA LYS A 74 -1.82 -3.67 8.87
C LYS A 74 -2.54 -4.95 8.42
N LEU A 75 -3.87 -4.99 8.58
CA LEU A 75 -4.73 -6.04 8.04
C LEU A 75 -5.75 -5.41 7.10
N GLU A 76 -5.94 -6.07 5.97
CA GLU A 76 -6.77 -5.60 4.88
C GLU A 76 -7.71 -6.70 4.42
N ALA A 77 -9.00 -6.40 4.41
CA ALA A 77 -10.02 -7.26 3.85
C ALA A 77 -10.03 -7.12 2.32
N LEU A 78 -10.09 -8.25 1.62
CA LEU A 78 -10.03 -8.34 0.16
C LEU A 78 -11.34 -8.90 -0.41
N GLY A 79 -11.64 -8.60 -1.66
CA GLY A 79 -12.77 -9.21 -2.37
C GLY A 79 -14.12 -8.87 -1.73
N LYS A 80 -14.99 -9.87 -1.58
CA LYS A 80 -16.36 -9.72 -1.06
C LYS A 80 -16.46 -10.14 0.41
N ASN A 81 -15.66 -9.54 1.28
CA ASN A 81 -15.81 -9.72 2.72
C ASN A 81 -17.10 -9.03 3.20
N ARG A 82 -17.90 -9.74 4.01
CA ARG A 82 -19.21 -9.26 4.49
C ARG A 82 -19.14 -7.94 5.26
N ASP A 83 -18.04 -7.73 5.98
CA ASP A 83 -17.90 -6.61 6.91
C ASP A 83 -17.29 -5.34 6.24
N ILE A 84 -17.12 -5.36 4.91
CA ILE A 84 -16.75 -4.18 4.12
C ILE A 84 -17.98 -3.27 3.99
N PRO A 85 -17.89 -1.97 4.32
CA PRO A 85 -19.05 -1.07 4.29
C PRO A 85 -19.54 -0.84 2.86
N GLU A 86 -20.83 -1.06 2.63
CA GLU A 86 -21.48 -0.79 1.34
C GLU A 86 -21.80 0.69 1.15
N ASP A 87 -22.23 1.37 2.22
CA ASP A 87 -22.61 2.78 2.23
C ASP A 87 -21.71 3.66 3.11
N ASP A 88 -21.78 4.97 2.89
CA ASP A 88 -20.93 5.94 3.59
C ASP A 88 -21.28 6.07 5.07
N ALA A 89 -22.53 5.82 5.48
CA ALA A 89 -22.92 5.91 6.88
C ALA A 89 -22.20 4.82 7.71
N THR A 90 -22.16 3.61 7.17
CA THR A 90 -21.45 2.46 7.75
C THR A 90 -19.94 2.67 7.75
N ALA A 91 -19.38 3.28 6.69
CA ALA A 91 -17.97 3.62 6.65
C ALA A 91 -17.59 4.71 7.67
N ARG A 92 -18.40 5.77 7.81
CA ARG A 92 -18.18 6.84 8.79
C ARG A 92 -18.29 6.37 10.24
N ALA A 93 -19.08 5.32 10.50
CA ALA A 93 -19.12 4.67 11.81
C ALA A 93 -17.82 3.92 12.16
N GLN A 94 -16.89 3.76 11.22
CA GLN A 94 -15.59 3.10 11.38
C GLN A 94 -14.43 4.04 11.01
N PRO A 95 -14.22 5.16 11.72
CA PRO A 95 -13.26 6.20 11.32
C PRO A 95 -11.78 5.76 11.38
N ALA A 96 -11.49 4.62 12.00
CA ALA A 96 -10.17 4.01 11.97
C ALA A 96 -9.88 3.24 10.67
N ASN A 97 -10.93 2.86 9.94
CA ASN A 97 -10.87 2.02 8.75
C ASN A 97 -11.01 2.87 7.49
N TYR A 98 -10.49 2.36 6.38
CA TYR A 98 -10.47 3.09 5.11
C TYR A 98 -10.24 2.14 3.93
N PHE A 99 -10.69 2.55 2.75
CA PHE A 99 -10.33 1.86 1.52
C PHE A 99 -8.92 2.28 1.11
N GLU A 100 -8.08 1.31 0.77
CA GLU A 100 -6.79 1.51 0.13
C GLU A 100 -6.83 0.84 -1.25
N PHE A 101 -6.53 1.61 -2.28
CA PHE A 101 -6.48 1.14 -3.66
C PHE A 101 -5.05 1.24 -4.17
N HIS A 102 -4.65 0.24 -4.94
CA HIS A 102 -3.37 0.24 -5.63
C HIS A 102 -3.55 -0.06 -7.11
N VAL A 103 -2.76 0.62 -7.94
CA VAL A 103 -2.54 0.25 -9.33
C VAL A 103 -1.06 0.42 -9.66
N LYS A 104 -0.55 -0.48 -10.50
CA LYS A 104 0.79 -0.33 -11.07
C LYS A 104 0.72 0.37 -12.42
N VAL A 105 1.50 1.43 -12.55
CA VAL A 105 1.72 2.11 -13.82
C VAL A 105 3.04 1.62 -14.40
N LEU A 106 3.00 1.14 -15.64
CA LEU A 106 4.21 0.76 -16.39
C LEU A 106 4.71 1.97 -17.18
N LEU A 107 5.91 2.41 -16.85
CA LEU A 107 6.60 3.53 -17.49
C LEU A 107 7.59 2.99 -18.52
N PRO A 108 7.48 3.36 -19.80
CA PRO A 108 8.45 3.00 -20.84
C PRO A 108 9.86 3.49 -20.50
N SER A 109 10.88 2.87 -21.11
CA SER A 109 12.26 3.35 -20.95
C SER A 109 12.45 4.72 -21.60
N GLY A 110 13.36 5.51 -21.04
CA GLY A 110 13.86 6.73 -21.68
C GLY A 110 13.06 8.01 -21.45
N LEU A 111 11.74 7.99 -21.30
CA LEU A 111 10.96 9.23 -21.11
C LEU A 111 9.66 8.99 -20.32
N THR A 112 9.61 9.51 -19.09
CA THR A 112 8.35 9.82 -18.41
C THR A 112 8.58 11.05 -17.54
N ASP A 113 7.82 12.11 -17.80
CA ASP A 113 7.72 13.23 -16.87
C ASP A 113 7.01 12.75 -15.59
N LEU A 114 7.82 12.29 -14.64
CA LEU A 114 7.36 11.78 -13.36
C LEU A 114 6.65 12.85 -12.53
N ASP A 115 6.98 14.13 -12.73
CA ASP A 115 6.38 15.23 -12.00
C ASP A 115 4.97 15.51 -12.52
N THR A 116 4.77 15.49 -13.84
CA THR A 116 3.43 15.52 -14.44
C THR A 116 2.58 14.33 -13.99
N LEU A 117 3.14 13.10 -13.97
CA LEU A 117 2.41 11.93 -13.50
C LEU A 117 2.07 12.03 -12.00
N ARG A 118 2.99 12.57 -11.19
CA ARG A 118 2.78 12.79 -9.76
C ARG A 118 1.67 13.81 -9.52
N ALA A 119 1.73 14.97 -10.18
CA ALA A 119 0.70 16.01 -10.08
C ALA A 119 -0.69 15.48 -10.50
N ARG A 120 -0.73 14.65 -11.55
CA ARG A 120 -1.96 13.96 -11.97
C ARG A 120 -2.48 12.98 -10.91
N CYS A 121 -1.63 12.19 -10.28
CA CYS A 121 -2.07 11.33 -9.18
C CYS A 121 -2.61 12.18 -8.01
N GLU A 122 -1.93 13.26 -7.68
CA GLU A 122 -2.27 14.13 -6.55
C GLU A 122 -3.60 14.86 -6.74
N SER A 123 -4.02 15.18 -7.97
CA SER A 123 -5.34 15.77 -8.23
C SER A 123 -6.50 14.83 -7.87
N HIS A 124 -6.26 13.53 -7.76
CA HIS A 124 -7.24 12.54 -7.26
C HIS A 124 -7.08 12.23 -5.76
N GLY A 125 -6.08 12.82 -5.09
CA GLY A 125 -5.64 12.43 -3.75
C GLY A 125 -4.87 11.11 -3.73
N ALA A 126 -4.31 10.69 -4.87
CA ALA A 126 -3.47 9.50 -4.99
C ALA A 126 -1.98 9.88 -4.99
N HIS A 127 -1.13 8.91 -4.66
CA HIS A 127 0.31 9.13 -4.52
C HIS A 127 1.12 8.12 -5.31
N LEU A 128 2.01 8.65 -6.15
CA LEU A 128 3.00 7.88 -6.90
C LEU A 128 4.22 7.55 -6.03
N SER A 129 4.66 6.28 -6.05
CA SER A 129 5.88 5.84 -5.38
C SER A 129 7.12 6.53 -5.96
N ARG A 130 8.10 6.82 -5.11
CA ARG A 130 9.38 7.42 -5.53
C ARG A 130 10.20 6.43 -6.36
N ASN A 131 10.39 5.23 -5.83
CA ASN A 131 11.20 4.19 -6.46
C ASN A 131 10.39 3.29 -7.40
N ALA A 132 11.11 2.63 -8.31
CA ALA A 132 10.57 1.54 -9.11
C ALA A 132 10.35 0.32 -8.22
N ARG A 133 9.19 -0.33 -8.33
CA ARG A 133 9.01 -1.64 -7.72
C ARG A 133 9.84 -2.72 -8.43
N LYS A 134 9.92 -2.58 -9.76
CA LYS A 134 10.63 -3.48 -10.66
C LYS A 134 11.06 -2.67 -11.89
N VAL A 135 12.31 -2.84 -12.31
CA VAL A 135 12.76 -2.46 -13.65
C VAL A 135 12.79 -3.74 -14.48
N ARG A 136 12.28 -3.65 -15.70
CA ARG A 136 12.20 -4.76 -16.66
C ARG A 136 13.44 -4.77 -17.53
N GLU A 137 13.66 -5.89 -18.22
CA GLU A 137 14.80 -6.09 -19.12
C GLU A 137 14.81 -5.08 -20.28
N ASP A 138 13.64 -4.63 -20.72
CA ASP A 138 13.46 -3.58 -21.75
C ASP A 138 13.68 -2.15 -21.21
N GLY A 139 14.08 -2.01 -19.94
CA GLY A 139 14.28 -0.73 -19.27
C GLY A 139 13.00 -0.04 -18.78
N ALA A 140 11.82 -0.62 -19.05
CA ALA A 140 10.57 -0.10 -18.50
C ALA A 140 10.52 -0.30 -16.98
N SER A 141 9.83 0.59 -16.26
CA SER A 141 9.74 0.50 -14.80
C SER A 141 8.30 0.51 -14.29
N GLU A 142 8.03 -0.28 -13.26
CA GLU A 142 6.74 -0.32 -12.59
C GLU A 142 6.75 0.64 -11.39
N ARG A 143 5.83 1.59 -11.36
CA ARG A 143 5.57 2.46 -10.19
C ARG A 143 4.21 2.11 -9.57
N PHE A 144 4.10 2.25 -8.26
CA PHE A 144 2.83 2.12 -7.56
C PHE A 144 2.14 3.48 -7.48
N VAL A 145 0.84 3.48 -7.71
CA VAL A 145 -0.07 4.57 -7.35
C VAL A 145 -0.98 4.05 -6.25
N THR A 146 -1.05 4.79 -5.16
CA THR A 146 -1.87 4.44 -3.99
C THR A 146 -2.89 5.53 -3.71
N LEU A 147 -4.15 5.15 -3.53
CA LEU A 147 -5.25 6.05 -3.14
C LEU A 147 -5.86 5.54 -1.83
N ARG A 148 -5.94 6.39 -0.81
CA ARG A 148 -6.68 6.11 0.41
C ARG A 148 -7.97 6.91 0.46
N VAL A 149 -9.07 6.25 0.79
CA VAL A 149 -10.40 6.86 0.87
C VAL A 149 -11.01 6.57 2.24
N TYR A 150 -11.25 7.64 2.99
CA TYR A 150 -11.87 7.61 4.32
C TYR A 150 -13.35 7.97 4.23
N GLY A 151 -14.17 7.39 5.12
CA GLY A 151 -15.57 7.81 5.33
C GLY A 151 -16.53 7.58 4.15
N LEU A 152 -16.10 6.89 3.10
CA LEU A 152 -16.95 6.50 1.98
C LEU A 152 -17.16 4.99 1.98
N GLY A 153 -18.38 4.57 1.66
CA GLY A 153 -18.72 3.18 1.40
C GLY A 153 -18.16 2.69 0.06
N ARG A 154 -18.24 1.39 -0.17
CA ARG A 154 -17.63 0.72 -1.32
C ARG A 154 -17.96 1.37 -2.66
N ALA A 155 -19.23 1.72 -2.88
CA ALA A 155 -19.66 2.30 -4.16
C ALA A 155 -18.94 3.63 -4.46
N ASN A 156 -18.91 4.54 -3.48
CA ASN A 156 -18.30 5.86 -3.63
C ASN A 156 -16.77 5.80 -3.62
N ALA A 157 -16.18 4.90 -2.84
CA ALA A 157 -14.74 4.66 -2.84
C ALA A 157 -14.26 4.10 -4.19
N GLU A 158 -14.98 3.13 -4.77
CA GLU A 158 -14.67 2.56 -6.09
C GLU A 158 -14.88 3.59 -7.21
N ALA A 159 -15.86 4.50 -7.08
CA ALA A 159 -16.04 5.58 -8.04
C ALA A 159 -14.81 6.51 -8.08
N ARG A 160 -14.23 6.86 -6.91
CA ARG A 160 -12.97 7.63 -6.85
C ARG A 160 -11.80 6.87 -7.49
N PHE A 161 -11.70 5.57 -7.25
CA PHE A 161 -10.64 4.77 -7.85
C PHE A 161 -10.82 4.65 -9.37
N SER A 162 -12.05 4.51 -9.86
CA SER A 162 -12.37 4.45 -11.29
C SER A 162 -11.99 5.74 -12.00
N ALA A 163 -12.31 6.90 -11.42
CA ALA A 163 -11.92 8.20 -11.96
C ALA A 163 -10.39 8.35 -12.09
N LEU A 164 -9.63 7.90 -11.07
CA LEU A 164 -8.17 7.85 -11.15
C LEU A 164 -7.68 6.93 -12.27
N LEU A 165 -8.27 5.74 -12.40
CA LEU A 165 -7.87 4.76 -13.42
C LEU A 165 -8.15 5.26 -14.84
N GLU A 166 -9.29 5.90 -15.07
CA GLU A 166 -9.66 6.49 -16.36
C GLU A 166 -8.70 7.60 -16.76
N ASP A 167 -8.41 8.52 -15.83
CA ASP A 167 -7.49 9.63 -16.06
C ASP A 167 -6.05 9.15 -16.32
N LEU A 168 -5.58 8.16 -15.57
CA LEU A 168 -4.28 7.54 -15.84
C LEU A 168 -4.26 6.78 -17.18
N ALA A 169 -5.33 6.08 -17.55
CA ALA A 169 -5.40 5.36 -18.82
C ALA A 169 -5.41 6.32 -20.02
N ALA A 170 -5.98 7.52 -19.88
CA ALA A 170 -5.98 8.55 -20.93
C ALA A 170 -4.57 9.04 -21.31
N THR A 171 -3.57 8.80 -20.47
CA THR A 171 -2.15 9.09 -20.78
C THR A 171 -1.52 8.07 -21.75
N GLY A 172 -2.23 6.98 -22.07
CA GLY A 172 -1.70 5.86 -22.85
C GLY A 172 -0.80 4.90 -22.05
N LEU A 173 -0.57 5.17 -20.75
CA LEU A 173 0.23 4.30 -19.89
C LEU A 173 -0.51 3.00 -19.57
N LYS A 174 0.25 1.88 -19.56
CA LYS A 174 -0.31 0.57 -19.23
C LYS A 174 -0.51 0.45 -17.71
N LEU A 175 -1.76 0.21 -17.32
CA LEU A 175 -2.14 -0.03 -15.93
C LEU A 175 -2.26 -1.54 -15.66
N THR A 176 -1.69 -2.01 -14.56
CA THR A 176 -1.71 -3.43 -14.17
C THR A 176 -1.95 -3.59 -12.67
N GLN A 177 -2.31 -4.81 -12.24
CA GLN A 177 -2.47 -5.19 -10.83
C GLN A 177 -3.28 -4.20 -9.99
N ARG A 178 -4.55 -4.04 -10.36
CA ARG A 178 -5.52 -3.21 -9.63
C ARG A 178 -5.94 -3.95 -8.35
N MET A 179 -5.65 -3.40 -7.19
CA MET A 179 -5.99 -3.96 -5.89
C MET A 179 -7.00 -3.07 -5.17
N ARG A 180 -7.92 -3.71 -4.45
CA ARG A 180 -9.02 -3.08 -3.71
C ARG A 180 -9.03 -3.69 -2.32
N GLU A 181 -8.70 -2.87 -1.34
CA GLU A 181 -8.42 -3.32 0.00
C GLU A 181 -9.20 -2.45 0.98
N TRP A 182 -9.80 -3.07 2.00
CA TRP A 182 -10.42 -2.37 3.11
C TRP A 182 -9.56 -2.58 4.35
N THR A 183 -8.87 -1.54 4.81
CA THR A 183 -8.02 -1.61 6.00
C THR A 183 -8.92 -1.74 7.23
N VAL A 184 -8.85 -2.89 7.89
CA VAL A 184 -9.63 -3.22 9.10
C VAL A 184 -8.83 -3.08 10.39
N TYR A 185 -7.50 -2.99 10.27
CA TYR A 185 -6.60 -2.74 11.39
C TYR A 185 -5.31 -2.11 10.89
N ASP A 186 -4.89 -1.01 11.52
CA ASP A 186 -3.58 -0.41 11.34
C ASP A 186 -3.03 0.01 12.72
N SER A 187 -1.94 -0.62 13.15
CA SER A 187 -1.34 -0.35 14.46
C SER A 187 -0.62 0.99 14.55
N ASN A 188 -0.29 1.64 13.43
CA ASN A 188 0.51 2.87 13.42
C ASN A 188 0.27 3.70 12.15
N ARG A 189 -0.88 4.39 12.11
CA ARG A 189 -1.19 5.37 11.06
C ARG A 189 -0.21 6.54 11.01
N GLY A 190 0.42 6.87 12.14
CA GLY A 190 1.39 7.96 12.26
C GLY A 190 2.68 7.75 11.47
N LEU A 191 2.96 6.51 11.03
CA LEU A 191 4.07 6.19 10.15
C LEU A 191 4.00 6.95 8.81
N ASP A 192 2.78 7.31 8.40
CA ASP A 192 2.53 8.02 7.14
C ASP A 192 2.45 9.55 7.32
N ARG A 193 2.93 10.09 8.45
CA ARG A 193 2.93 11.53 8.72
C ARG A 193 3.64 12.30 7.59
N GLY A 194 2.92 13.28 7.02
CA GLY A 194 3.40 14.10 5.90
C GLY A 194 3.29 13.42 4.53
N TRP A 195 2.81 12.19 4.44
CA TRP A 195 2.61 11.51 3.14
C TRP A 195 1.33 11.94 2.44
N LEU A 196 0.18 11.82 3.09
CA LEU A 196 -1.13 12.10 2.46
C LEU A 196 -1.36 13.60 2.16
N GLY A 197 -0.50 14.49 2.68
CA GLY A 197 -0.77 15.93 2.76
C GLY A 197 -1.76 16.24 3.88
N ASP A 198 -1.93 17.51 4.22
CA ASP A 198 -2.98 17.95 5.13
C ASP A 198 -4.31 17.86 4.38
N VAL A 199 -4.92 16.68 4.38
CA VAL A 199 -6.27 16.48 3.86
C VAL A 199 -7.23 16.96 4.96
N THR A 200 -7.78 18.16 4.78
CA THR A 200 -8.95 18.67 5.52
C THR A 200 -10.17 17.80 5.30
#